data_AF-A0A199VBD4-F1
#
_entry.id   AF-A0A199VBD4-F1
#
_cell.length_a   1.000
_cell.length_b   1.000
_cell.length_c   1.000
_cell.angle_alpha   90.00
_cell.angle_beta   90.00
_cell.angle_gamma   90.00
#
_symmetry.space_group_name_H-M   'P 1'
#
loop_
_entity.id
_entity.type
_entity.pdbx_description
1 polymer ?
#
loop_
_entity_poly.entity_id
_entity_poly.type
_entity_poly.pdbx_seq_one_letter_code
_entity_poly.pdbx_strand_id
1 'polypeptide(L)'
;VRSKVSTFGGSGGPTEVTSGGNALKFYASIRLNIKRIGLVKKGEETVGSQVLVKIVKNKHAPPFKTAQFELEFGKGICRDSKIIDLGLKQNFITKVGGAFYNFNGQSFRGKDAIKRYFAENEGVRDEVMTKLKEKLMQNDTEKRSMIREVKQRRMFLKRLLLSIQRTRKLLLQLRHDIAHQMSHSVVQR
;
A
#
# COMPACT_ATOMS: atom_id res chain seq x y z
N VAL A 1 31.49 2.54 3.54
CA VAL A 1 30.57 3.71 3.39
C VAL A 1 29.52 3.70 4.50
N ARG A 2 29.80 4.36 5.63
CA ARG A 2 28.83 4.58 6.71
C ARG A 2 27.82 5.63 6.23
N SER A 3 26.53 5.34 6.36
CA SER A 3 25.49 6.35 6.13
C SER A 3 25.70 7.46 7.18
N LYS A 4 26.07 8.67 6.76
CA LYS A 4 26.15 9.81 7.69
C LYS A 4 24.76 10.04 8.25
N VAL A 5 24.64 10.05 9.58
CA VAL A 5 23.44 10.54 10.26
C VAL A 5 23.49 12.05 10.08
N SER A 6 22.71 12.61 9.14
CA SER A 6 22.61 14.05 9.01
C SER A 6 21.60 14.53 10.05
N THR A 7 22.11 14.94 11.21
CA THR A 7 21.30 15.63 12.23
C THR A 7 20.92 17.04 11.78
N PHE A 8 21.67 17.63 10.84
CA PHE A 8 21.44 18.98 10.33
C PHE A 8 22.00 19.09 8.90
N GLY A 9 21.16 19.41 7.91
CA GLY A 9 21.60 19.58 6.53
C GLY A 9 20.47 19.58 5.50
N GLY A 10 19.73 20.69 5.43
CA GLY A 10 18.83 21.03 4.31
C GLY A 10 17.39 20.50 4.42
N SER A 11 16.48 21.37 4.86
CA SER A 11 15.02 21.39 4.59
C SER A 11 14.18 20.11 4.79
N GLY A 12 14.71 19.06 5.43
CA GLY A 12 14.00 17.82 5.73
C GLY A 12 14.41 17.34 7.11
N GLY A 13 13.43 17.06 7.96
CA GLY A 13 13.61 16.72 9.38
C GLY A 13 14.53 15.51 9.66
N PRO A 14 14.68 15.12 10.94
CA PRO A 14 15.63 14.10 11.35
C PRO A 14 15.46 12.80 10.55
N THR A 15 16.55 12.38 9.91
CA THR A 15 16.55 11.16 9.08
C THR A 15 16.83 9.95 9.96
N GLU A 16 15.82 9.07 10.10
CA GLU A 16 16.01 7.76 10.74
C GLU A 16 16.90 6.87 9.86
N VAL A 17 18.10 6.52 10.35
CA VAL A 17 19.04 5.62 9.65
C VAL A 17 19.28 4.33 10.43
N THR A 18 19.36 3.21 9.72
CA THR A 18 19.66 1.89 10.32
C THR A 18 21.16 1.68 10.42
N SER A 19 21.63 1.10 11.54
CA SER A 19 23.02 0.66 11.72
C SER A 19 23.45 -0.36 10.65
N GLY A 20 24.76 -0.52 10.43
CA GLY A 20 25.31 -1.47 9.45
C GLY A 20 25.56 -0.90 8.04
N GLY A 21 25.51 0.43 7.90
CA GLY A 21 25.78 1.11 6.63
C GLY A 21 24.72 0.85 5.55
N ASN A 22 25.08 1.03 4.28
CA ASN A 22 24.10 0.97 3.19
C ASN A 22 23.84 -0.45 2.64
N ALA A 23 24.65 -1.45 2.98
CA ALA A 23 24.56 -2.79 2.38
C ALA A 23 23.17 -3.41 2.58
N LEU A 24 22.65 -3.41 3.82
CA LEU A 24 21.34 -3.99 4.15
C LEU A 24 20.19 -3.36 3.34
N LYS A 25 20.27 -2.05 3.05
CA LYS A 25 19.27 -1.35 2.23
C LYS A 25 19.16 -1.96 0.82
N PHE A 26 20.27 -2.41 0.22
CA PHE A 26 20.30 -2.96 -1.13
C PHE A 26 20.04 -4.47 -1.16
N TYR A 27 20.62 -5.23 -0.23
CA TYR A 27 20.50 -6.69 -0.20
C TYR A 27 19.13 -7.17 0.27
N ALA A 28 18.53 -6.54 1.29
CA ALA A 28 17.25 -7.00 1.86
C ALA A 28 16.13 -7.08 0.79
N SER A 29 15.42 -8.21 0.76
CA SER A 29 14.25 -8.39 -0.11
C SER A 29 13.03 -7.62 0.41
N ILE A 30 12.87 -7.56 1.73
CA ILE A 30 11.80 -6.85 2.41
C ILE A 30 12.40 -6.01 3.55
N ARG A 31 11.92 -4.77 3.73
CA ARG A 31 12.26 -3.91 4.87
C ARG A 31 10.98 -3.40 5.51
N LEU A 32 10.87 -3.59 6.82
CA LEU A 32 9.74 -3.18 7.62
C LEU A 32 10.18 -2.04 8.55
N ASN A 33 9.40 -0.97 8.61
CA ASN A 33 9.52 0.07 9.61
C ASN A 33 8.39 -0.12 10.62
N ILE A 34 8.75 -0.45 11.85
CA ILE A 34 7.82 -0.76 12.94
C ILE A 34 7.81 0.45 13.89
N LYS A 35 6.62 1.00 14.13
CA LYS A 35 6.41 2.12 15.04
C LYS A 35 5.27 1.80 16.01
N ARG A 36 5.46 2.12 17.29
CA ARG A 36 4.38 2.08 18.28
C ARG A 36 3.53 3.35 18.10
N ILE A 37 2.23 3.20 17.87
CA ILE A 37 1.29 4.32 17.74
C ILE A 37 0.67 4.67 19.08
N GLY A 38 0.33 3.67 19.89
CA GLY A 38 -0.44 3.89 21.11
C GLY A 38 -0.37 2.73 22.08
N LEU A 39 -1.08 2.89 23.20
CA LEU A 39 -1.20 1.88 24.24
C LEU A 39 -2.63 1.33 24.21
N VAL A 40 -2.75 0.02 24.39
CA VAL A 40 -4.04 -0.65 24.54
C VAL A 40 -4.31 -0.78 26.04
N LYS A 41 -5.31 -0.05 26.52
CA LYS A 41 -5.72 -0.04 27.93
C LYS A 41 -7.03 -0.79 28.11
N LYS A 42 -7.20 -1.43 29.27
CA LYS A 42 -8.45 -2.04 29.71
C LYS A 42 -8.75 -1.53 31.12
N GLY A 43 -9.68 -0.58 31.21
CA GLY A 43 -9.83 0.20 32.44
C GLY A 43 -8.59 1.06 32.69
N GLU A 44 -7.99 0.92 33.87
CA GLU A 44 -6.78 1.65 34.25
C GLU A 44 -5.47 0.94 33.84
N GLU A 45 -5.54 -0.36 33.56
CA GLU A 45 -4.36 -1.17 33.25
C GLU A 45 -3.95 -1.10 31.78
N THR A 46 -2.64 -1.07 31.53
CA THR A 46 -2.09 -1.13 30.16
C THR A 46 -1.81 -2.57 29.78
N VAL A 47 -2.69 -3.14 28.95
CA VAL A 47 -2.67 -4.55 28.55
C VAL A 47 -1.76 -4.78 27.33
N GLY A 48 -1.47 -3.74 26.55
CA GLY A 48 -0.66 -3.90 25.35
C GLY A 48 -0.26 -2.61 24.65
N SER A 49 0.31 -2.77 23.45
CA SER A 49 0.74 -1.69 22.56
C SER A 49 0.12 -1.84 21.18
N GLN A 50 -0.33 -0.73 20.61
CA GLN A 50 -0.75 -0.67 19.23
C GLN A 50 0.44 -0.35 18.32
N VAL A 51 0.68 -1.20 17.33
CA VAL A 51 1.85 -1.16 16.47
C VAL A 51 1.44 -0.95 15.01
N LEU A 52 2.19 -0.12 14.31
CA LEU A 52 2.09 0.10 12.88
C LEU A 52 3.38 -0.33 12.21
N VAL A 53 3.22 -1.16 11.19
CA VAL A 53 4.31 -1.66 10.36
C VAL A 53 4.12 -1.13 8.95
N LYS A 54 5.08 -0.33 8.48
CA LYS A 54 5.14 0.16 7.10
C LYS A 54 6.16 -0.65 6.31
N ILE A 55 5.74 -1.19 5.16
CA ILE A 55 6.65 -1.88 4.25
C ILE A 55 7.41 -0.83 3.45
N VAL A 56 8.67 -0.57 3.81
CA VAL A 56 9.50 0.46 3.16
C VAL A 56 10.17 -0.08 1.88
N LYS A 57 10.45 -1.38 1.84
CA LYS A 57 10.98 -2.06 0.65
C LYS A 57 10.32 -3.42 0.51
N ASN A 58 9.93 -3.79 -0.71
CA ASN A 58 9.42 -5.10 -1.03
C ASN A 58 9.79 -5.45 -2.48
N LYS A 59 10.51 -6.56 -2.69
CA LYS A 59 10.88 -7.07 -4.02
C LYS A 59 9.85 -8.04 -4.62
N HIS A 60 8.93 -8.59 -3.82
CA HIS A 60 7.99 -9.64 -4.24
C HIS A 60 6.57 -9.12 -4.50
N ALA A 61 6.18 -8.01 -3.86
CA ALA A 61 4.85 -7.43 -3.99
C ALA A 61 4.92 -5.89 -3.90
N PRO A 62 3.81 -5.17 -4.16
CA PRO A 62 3.79 -3.71 -4.10
C PRO A 62 4.30 -3.19 -2.73
N PRO A 63 5.29 -2.28 -2.71
CA PRO A 63 5.80 -1.69 -1.48
C PRO A 63 4.83 -0.65 -0.89
N PHE A 64 5.17 -0.11 0.28
CA PHE A 64 4.46 0.98 0.99
C PHE A 64 3.08 0.65 1.56
N LYS A 65 2.64 -0.62 1.51
CA LYS A 65 1.50 -1.07 2.30
C LYS A 65 1.80 -0.96 3.80
N THR A 66 0.77 -0.62 4.58
CA THR A 66 0.85 -0.50 6.05
C THR A 66 -0.05 -1.55 6.70
N ALA A 67 0.44 -2.16 7.78
CA ALA A 67 -0.31 -3.06 8.64
C ALA A 67 -0.35 -2.49 10.06
N GLN A 68 -1.54 -2.42 10.64
CA GLN A 68 -1.74 -2.04 12.03
C GLN A 68 -2.29 -3.23 12.80
N PHE A 69 -1.74 -3.52 13.96
CA PHE A 69 -2.20 -4.58 14.85
C PHE A 69 -1.88 -4.25 16.31
N GLU A 70 -2.55 -4.96 17.22
CA GLU A 70 -2.36 -4.84 18.66
C GLU A 70 -1.40 -5.95 19.14
N LEU A 71 -0.52 -5.60 20.07
CA LEU A 71 0.40 -6.51 20.74
C LEU A 71 0.02 -6.55 22.22
N GLU A 72 -0.38 -7.72 22.71
CA GLU A 72 -0.71 -7.97 24.12
C GLU A 72 0.57 -8.42 24.85
N PHE A 73 0.86 -7.80 26.00
CA PHE A 73 2.04 -8.17 26.79
C PHE A 73 1.90 -9.61 27.31
N GLY A 74 2.96 -10.42 27.19
CA GLY A 74 2.97 -11.84 27.56
C GLY A 74 2.36 -12.81 26.53
N LYS A 75 1.48 -12.34 25.62
CA LYS A 75 0.86 -13.18 24.56
C LYS A 75 1.40 -12.91 23.16
N GLY A 76 1.88 -11.70 22.90
CA GLY A 76 2.37 -11.29 21.58
C GLY A 76 1.26 -10.72 20.68
N ILE A 77 1.32 -11.03 19.38
CA ILE A 77 0.42 -10.43 18.38
C ILE A 77 -0.99 -11.02 18.52
N CYS A 78 -1.97 -10.16 18.80
CA CYS A 78 -3.37 -10.57 18.92
C CYS A 78 -4.00 -10.77 17.53
N ARG A 79 -4.07 -12.03 17.08
CA ARG A 79 -4.67 -12.39 15.77
C ARG A 79 -6.16 -12.11 15.74
N ASP A 80 -6.87 -12.40 16.83
CA ASP A 80 -8.32 -12.25 16.91
C ASP A 80 -8.73 -10.78 16.78
N SER A 81 -8.01 -9.87 17.46
CA SER A 81 -8.17 -8.41 17.25
C SER A 81 -8.10 -8.04 15.79
N LYS A 82 -7.14 -8.61 15.07
CA LYS A 82 -6.90 -8.28 13.67
C LYS A 82 -7.99 -8.82 12.76
N ILE A 83 -8.47 -10.04 13.02
CA ILE A 83 -9.59 -10.65 12.30
C ILE A 83 -10.84 -9.79 12.46
N ILE A 84 -11.14 -9.34 13.69
CA ILE A 84 -12.29 -8.47 13.96
C ILE A 84 -12.19 -7.15 13.18
N ASP A 85 -11.03 -6.48 13.22
CA ASP A 85 -10.83 -5.21 12.53
C ASP A 85 -10.96 -5.35 11.00
N LEU A 86 -10.49 -6.48 10.44
CA LEU A 86 -10.66 -6.79 9.01
C LEU A 86 -12.12 -7.16 8.69
N GLY A 87 -12.79 -7.90 9.57
CA GLY A 87 -14.20 -8.25 9.47
C GLY A 87 -15.10 -7.02 9.40
N LEU A 88 -14.82 -6.02 10.23
CA LEU A 88 -15.52 -4.72 10.20
C LEU A 88 -15.30 -4.00 8.87
N LYS A 89 -14.06 -3.95 8.37
CA LYS A 89 -13.74 -3.29 7.10
C LYS A 89 -14.36 -3.97 5.88
N GLN A 90 -14.59 -5.27 5.97
CA GLN A 90 -15.13 -6.09 4.88
C GLN A 90 -16.64 -6.39 5.04
N ASN A 91 -17.28 -5.78 6.04
CA ASN A 91 -18.69 -5.93 6.42
C ASN A 91 -19.11 -7.36 6.81
N PHE A 92 -18.19 -8.20 7.26
CA PHE A 92 -18.52 -9.50 7.87
C PHE A 92 -19.00 -9.36 9.31
N ILE A 93 -18.49 -8.34 10.00
CA ILE A 93 -18.93 -7.94 11.34
C ILE A 93 -19.50 -6.54 11.18
N THR A 94 -20.67 -6.29 11.75
CA THR A 94 -21.30 -4.97 11.73
C THR A 94 -21.32 -4.38 13.12
N LYS A 95 -21.18 -3.06 13.22
CA LYS A 95 -21.24 -2.34 14.49
C LYS A 95 -22.64 -1.76 14.65
N VAL A 96 -23.35 -2.16 15.70
CA VAL A 96 -24.72 -1.73 16.00
C VAL A 96 -24.69 -0.83 17.23
N GLY A 97 -25.29 0.36 17.15
CA GLY A 97 -25.47 1.24 18.31
C GLY A 97 -24.16 1.68 19.01
N GLY A 98 -23.03 1.74 18.30
CA GLY A 98 -21.75 2.26 18.82
C GLY A 98 -21.01 1.38 19.84
N ALA A 99 -21.70 0.48 20.55
CA ALA A 99 -21.14 -0.39 21.58
C ALA A 99 -21.30 -1.90 21.28
N PHE A 100 -22.19 -2.27 20.36
CA PHE A 100 -22.45 -3.67 20.02
C PHE A 100 -21.84 -4.05 18.67
N TYR A 101 -21.46 -5.30 18.56
CA TYR A 101 -20.96 -5.91 17.34
C TYR A 101 -21.84 -7.09 16.99
N ASN A 102 -22.37 -7.12 15.77
CA ASN A 102 -23.15 -8.23 15.27
C ASN A 102 -22.31 -9.09 14.34
N PHE A 103 -22.33 -10.39 14.58
CA PHE A 103 -21.68 -11.40 13.78
C PHE A 103 -22.59 -12.62 13.68
N ASN A 104 -22.92 -13.05 12.46
CA ASN A 104 -23.80 -14.20 12.18
C ASN A 104 -25.13 -14.20 12.99
N GLY A 105 -25.74 -13.02 13.18
CA GLY A 105 -27.01 -12.88 13.91
C GLY A 105 -26.86 -12.85 15.44
N GLN A 106 -25.66 -13.07 15.98
CA GLN A 106 -25.36 -12.91 17.40
C GLN A 106 -24.83 -11.50 17.68
N SER A 107 -25.26 -10.92 18.80
CA SER A 107 -24.84 -9.59 19.24
C SER A 107 -23.88 -9.70 20.42
N PHE A 108 -22.72 -9.05 20.30
CA PHE A 108 -21.65 -9.04 21.29
C PHE A 108 -21.43 -7.63 21.82
N ARG A 109 -21.25 -7.50 23.14
CA ARG A 109 -20.96 -6.22 23.79
C ARG A 109 -19.46 -5.95 23.77
N GLY A 110 -19.02 -5.04 22.88
CA GLY A 110 -17.63 -4.66 22.75
C GLY A 110 -16.75 -5.68 21.99
N LYS A 111 -15.51 -5.28 21.71
CA LYS A 111 -14.52 -6.09 20.96
C LYS A 111 -14.06 -7.31 21.76
N ASP A 112 -13.95 -7.17 23.08
CA ASP A 112 -13.48 -8.23 23.98
C ASP A 112 -14.41 -9.45 24.04
N ALA A 113 -15.73 -9.24 23.90
CA ALA A 113 -16.69 -10.34 23.89
C ALA A 113 -16.51 -11.22 22.63
N ILE A 114 -16.27 -10.61 21.47
CA ILE A 114 -15.99 -11.37 20.24
C ILE A 114 -14.65 -12.11 20.33
N LYS A 115 -13.62 -11.48 20.93
CA LYS A 115 -12.34 -12.16 21.15
C LYS A 115 -12.52 -13.44 21.97
N ARG A 116 -13.30 -13.39 23.04
CA ARG A 116 -13.62 -14.58 23.85
C ARG A 116 -14.35 -15.64 23.04
N TYR A 117 -15.36 -15.22 22.28
CA TYR A 117 -16.09 -16.12 21.40
C TYR A 117 -15.18 -16.83 20.36
N PHE A 118 -14.24 -16.11 19.75
CA PHE A 118 -13.26 -16.69 18.82
C PHE A 118 -12.20 -17.57 19.50
N ALA A 119 -11.87 -17.30 20.76
CA ALA A 119 -10.98 -18.15 21.54
C ALA A 119 -11.68 -19.48 21.94
N GLU A 120 -12.98 -19.45 22.21
CA GLU A 120 -13.79 -20.63 22.52
C GLU A 120 -14.17 -21.43 21.25
N ASN A 121 -14.34 -20.76 20.11
CA ASN A 121 -14.78 -21.36 18.85
C ASN A 121 -13.75 -21.17 17.73
N GLU A 122 -12.62 -21.88 17.84
CA GLU A 122 -11.52 -21.75 16.86
C GLU A 122 -11.93 -22.11 15.43
N GLY A 123 -12.84 -23.07 15.25
CA GLY A 123 -13.35 -23.46 13.93
C GLY A 123 -14.06 -22.31 13.20
N VAL A 124 -14.86 -21.54 13.93
CA VAL A 124 -15.55 -20.35 13.39
C VAL A 124 -14.55 -19.26 13.04
N ARG A 125 -13.54 -19.05 13.90
CA ARG A 125 -12.46 -18.08 13.65
C ARG A 125 -11.74 -18.39 12.34
N ASP A 126 -11.38 -19.65 12.11
CA ASP A 126 -10.60 -20.06 10.95
C ASP A 126 -11.42 -20.03 9.66
N GLU A 127 -12.71 -20.34 9.74
CA GLU A 127 -13.66 -20.15 8.64
C GLU A 127 -13.73 -18.67 8.23
N VAL A 128 -13.92 -17.77 9.19
CA VAL A 128 -13.94 -16.32 8.96
C VAL A 128 -12.60 -15.85 8.38
N MET A 129 -11.48 -16.35 8.90
CA MET A 129 -10.15 -16.01 8.40
C MET A 129 -9.98 -16.42 6.93
N THR A 130 -10.47 -17.59 6.56
CA THR A 130 -10.39 -18.11 5.18
C THR A 130 -11.21 -17.26 4.23
N LYS A 131 -12.49 -17.00 4.57
CA LYS A 131 -13.37 -16.11 3.80
C LYS A 131 -12.79 -14.71 3.65
N LEU A 132 -12.18 -14.16 4.71
CA LEU A 132 -11.51 -12.86 4.68
C LEU A 132 -10.30 -12.85 3.74
N LYS A 133 -9.47 -13.90 3.77
CA LYS A 133 -8.31 -14.02 2.88
C LYS A 133 -8.74 -14.06 1.41
N GLU A 134 -9.73 -14.90 1.09
CA GLU A 134 -10.26 -15.04 -0.27
C GLU A 134 -10.76 -13.70 -0.82
N LYS A 135 -11.61 -13.00 -0.06
CA LYS A 135 -12.16 -11.70 -0.46
C LYS A 135 -11.06 -10.65 -0.66
N LEU A 136 -10.04 -10.63 0.21
CA LEU A 136 -8.91 -9.71 0.07
C LEU A 136 -8.04 -10.03 -1.14
N MET A 137 -7.87 -11.30 -1.50
CA MET A 137 -7.10 -11.72 -2.68
C MET A 137 -7.83 -11.44 -4.00
N GLN A 138 -9.15 -11.61 -4.05
CA GLN A 138 -9.98 -11.25 -5.20
C GLN A 138 -9.90 -9.75 -5.49
N ASN A 139 -10.10 -8.91 -4.46
CA ASN A 139 -9.96 -7.46 -4.57
C ASN A 139 -8.58 -7.01 -5.07
N ASP A 140 -7.50 -7.67 -4.61
CA ASP A 140 -6.14 -7.38 -5.08
C ASP A 140 -5.93 -7.81 -6.54
N THR A 141 -6.61 -8.87 -7.01
CA THR A 141 -6.55 -9.36 -8.39
C THR A 141 -7.27 -8.42 -9.35
N GLU A 142 -8.48 -7.98 -9.00
CA GLU A 142 -9.26 -7.01 -9.78
C GLU A 142 -8.55 -5.67 -9.91
N LYS A 143 -7.94 -5.17 -8.83
CA LYS A 143 -7.13 -3.95 -8.92
C LYS A 143 -5.95 -4.11 -9.87
N ARG A 144 -5.30 -5.28 -9.88
CA ARG A 144 -4.16 -5.55 -10.76
C ARG A 144 -4.58 -5.62 -12.23
N SER A 145 -5.71 -6.22 -12.56
CA SER A 145 -6.22 -6.27 -13.94
C SER A 145 -6.55 -4.87 -14.44
N MET A 146 -7.26 -4.06 -13.65
CA MET A 146 -7.59 -2.68 -13.98
C MET A 146 -6.34 -1.82 -14.21
N ILE A 147 -5.32 -1.92 -13.33
CA ILE A 147 -4.06 -1.18 -13.49
C ILE A 147 -3.33 -1.59 -14.79
N ARG A 148 -3.34 -2.89 -15.13
CA ARG A 148 -2.74 -3.37 -16.39
C ARG A 148 -3.45 -2.78 -17.60
N GLU A 149 -4.78 -2.75 -17.58
CA GLU A 149 -5.58 -2.22 -18.67
C GLU A 149 -5.33 -0.72 -18.89
N VAL A 150 -5.37 0.08 -17.82
CA VAL A 150 -5.05 1.52 -17.86
C VAL A 150 -3.62 1.75 -18.38
N LYS A 151 -2.66 0.93 -17.94
CA LYS A 151 -1.27 1.04 -18.38
C LYS A 151 -1.11 0.71 -19.86
N GLN A 152 -1.84 -0.29 -20.38
CA GLN A 152 -1.84 -0.61 -21.81
C GLN A 152 -2.42 0.53 -22.64
N ARG A 153 -3.59 1.07 -22.27
CA ARG A 153 -4.20 2.21 -22.96
C ARG A 153 -3.27 3.42 -22.98
N ARG A 154 -2.64 3.75 -21.84
CA ARG A 154 -1.66 4.84 -21.76
C ARG A 154 -0.44 4.59 -22.64
N MET A 155 0.05 3.36 -22.72
CA MET A 155 1.18 3.01 -23.59
C MET A 155 0.81 3.17 -25.07
N PHE A 156 -0.39 2.73 -25.45
CA PHE A 156 -0.92 2.87 -26.79
C PHE A 156 -1.05 4.34 -27.20
N LEU A 157 -1.69 5.16 -26.36
CA LEU A 157 -1.80 6.60 -26.57
C LEU A 157 -0.43 7.28 -26.68
N LYS A 158 0.54 6.89 -25.84
CA LYS A 158 1.90 7.45 -25.91
C LYS A 158 2.60 7.10 -27.24
N ARG A 159 2.39 5.89 -27.78
CA ARG A 159 2.92 5.50 -29.10
C ARG A 159 2.25 6.29 -30.23
N LEU A 160 0.92 6.41 -30.20
CA LEU A 160 0.16 7.18 -31.19
C LEU A 160 0.61 8.66 -31.21
N LEU A 161 0.77 9.25 -30.02
CA LEU A 161 1.19 10.64 -29.88
C LEU A 161 2.62 10.87 -30.38
N LEU A 162 3.54 9.93 -30.12
CA LEU A 162 4.88 9.95 -30.71
C LEU A 162 4.85 9.85 -32.23
N SER A 163 3.95 9.04 -32.80
CA SER A 163 3.76 8.92 -34.25
C SER A 163 3.30 10.25 -34.85
N ILE A 164 2.31 10.89 -34.25
CA ILE A 164 1.79 12.21 -34.68
C ILE A 164 2.89 13.28 -34.58
N GLN A 165 3.69 13.27 -33.51
CA GLN A 165 4.82 14.20 -33.36
C GLN A 165 5.88 13.99 -34.46
N ARG A 166 6.16 12.74 -34.86
CA ARG A 166 7.10 12.43 -35.95
C ARG A 166 6.59 12.91 -37.30
N THR A 167 5.32 12.66 -37.64
CA THR A 167 4.74 13.12 -38.90
C THR A 167 4.70 14.65 -38.98
N ARG A 168 4.36 15.33 -37.88
CA ARG A 168 4.41 16.80 -37.80
C ARG A 168 5.82 17.34 -38.02
N LYS A 169 6.85 16.69 -37.45
CA LYS A 169 8.25 17.10 -37.64
C LYS A 169 8.69 16.94 -39.10
N LEU A 170 8.33 15.82 -39.75
CA LEU A 170 8.62 15.58 -41.16
C LEU A 170 7.93 16.59 -42.09
N LEU A 171 6.67 16.91 -41.84
CA LEU A 171 5.93 17.92 -42.61
C LEU A 171 6.56 19.32 -42.49
N LEU A 172 7.03 19.69 -41.29
CA LEU A 172 7.76 20.94 -41.08
C LEU A 172 9.09 20.97 -41.85
N GLN A 173 9.82 19.85 -41.87
CA GLN A 173 11.07 19.71 -42.62
C GLN A 173 10.84 19.86 -44.13
N LEU A 174 9.88 19.13 -44.68
CA LEU A 174 9.49 19.22 -46.09
C LEU A 174 9.07 20.64 -46.49
N ARG A 175 8.33 21.33 -45.62
CA ARG A 175 7.93 22.72 -45.85
C ARG A 175 9.13 23.67 -45.91
N HIS A 176 10.14 23.45 -45.06
CA HIS A 176 11.38 24.23 -45.07
C HIS A 176 12.20 23.96 -46.34
N ASP A 177 12.34 22.69 -46.74
CA ASP A 177 13.10 22.29 -47.93
C ASP A 177 12.46 22.84 -49.21
N ILE A 178 11.13 22.77 -49.33
CA ILE A 178 10.39 23.38 -50.45
C ILE A 178 10.59 24.90 -50.48
N ALA A 179 10.50 25.57 -49.33
CA ALA A 179 10.74 27.02 -49.26
C ALA A 179 12.16 27.40 -49.71
N HIS A 180 13.15 26.57 -49.39
CA HIS A 180 14.54 26.77 -49.79
C HIS A 180 14.81 26.50 -51.28
N GLN A 181 14.10 25.54 -51.88
CA GLN A 181 14.15 25.32 -53.34
C GLN A 181 13.47 26.46 -54.10
N MET A 182 12.33 26.95 -53.61
CA MET A 182 11.64 28.08 -54.23
C MET A 182 12.48 29.36 -54.17
N SER A 183 13.17 29.65 -53.06
CA SER A 183 14.04 30.82 -52.97
C SER A 183 15.24 30.74 -53.93
N HIS A 184 15.87 29.57 -54.09
CA HIS A 184 16.95 29.39 -55.07
C HIS A 184 16.49 29.51 -56.52
N SER A 185 15.29 29.03 -56.85
CA SER A 185 14.73 29.15 -58.21
C SER A 185 14.35 30.58 -58.61
N VAL A 186 14.07 31.46 -57.64
CA VAL A 186 13.76 32.88 -57.87
C VAL A 186 15.03 33.73 -58.02
N VAL A 187 16.16 33.30 -57.48
CA VAL A 187 17.46 34.01 -57.58
C VAL A 187 18.22 33.69 -58.88
N GLN A 188 17.85 32.61 -59.59
CA GLN A 188 18.46 32.22 -60.88
C GLN A 188 17.71 32.71 -62.12
N ARG A 189 16.69 33.57 -61.95
CA ARG A 189 16.02 34.30 -63.04
C ARG A 189 16.26 35.79 -62.88
#